data_AF-A0A812SDU4-F1
#
_entry.id   AF-A0A812SDU4-F1
#
_cell.length_a   1.000
_cell.length_b   1.000
_cell.length_c   1.000
_cell.angle_alpha   90.00
_cell.angle_beta   90.00
_cell.angle_gamma   90.00
#
_symmetry.space_group_name_H-M   'P 1'
#
loop_
_entity.id
_entity.type
_entity.pdbx_description
1 polymer ?
#
loop_
_entity_poly.entity_id
_entity_poly.type
_entity_poly.pdbx_seq_one_letter_code
_entity_poly.pdbx_strand_id
1 'polypeptide(L)'
;MPSESVLQHMEQFGPATVVKRCRGYLYVKFADPHVVPHVRATRHVVEGAALTVEPVRAKKKEWYCQIDPQFPVRVRRLGNGIVHIQNMISMEMQKRLARRVLLLGESPAGFYRPSFEGRQMHLSTFCLGHHWDTVSHTYTAVRSDSDGLPVLALPEDLMDLAAGIQHDLNQKRQEKMFPEMLPEACIVNHYTAEGSLGLHQDLDESSSSLDKGIPVISLSLGCSARFLFTMGPSETSETQSCVLKSGDIFIFGGPARRLHHGIAKVFPRTTPKSLQADMEGRPGRLNLTFRQVM
;
A
#
# COMPACT_ATOMS: atom_id res chain seq x y z
N MET A 1 20.94 24.09 -3.69
CA MET A 1 22.25 23.49 -3.40
C MET A 1 23.13 23.54 -4.64
N PRO A 2 24.44 23.88 -4.55
CA PRO A 2 25.35 23.86 -5.69
C PRO A 2 25.45 22.46 -6.30
N SER A 3 25.64 22.33 -7.62
CA SER A 3 25.63 21.02 -8.29
C SER A 3 26.73 20.06 -7.82
N GLU A 4 27.84 20.58 -7.28
CA GLU A 4 28.90 19.76 -6.67
C GLU A 4 28.47 19.13 -5.35
N SER A 5 27.70 19.83 -4.51
CA SER A 5 27.24 19.27 -3.24
C SER A 5 26.19 18.17 -3.44
N VAL A 6 25.42 18.27 -4.53
CA VAL A 6 24.46 17.22 -4.94
C VAL A 6 25.21 15.99 -5.42
N LEU A 7 26.29 16.15 -6.20
CA LEU A 7 27.08 15.01 -6.66
C LEU A 7 27.82 14.30 -5.52
N GLN A 8 28.41 15.05 -4.59
CA GLN A 8 29.04 14.47 -3.39
C GLN A 8 28.04 13.72 -2.50
N HIS A 9 26.82 14.25 -2.36
CA HIS A 9 25.73 13.56 -1.68
C HIS A 9 25.17 12.37 -2.49
N MET A 10 25.44 12.29 -3.79
CA MET A 10 24.97 11.16 -4.62
C MET A 10 26.02 10.06 -4.75
N GLU A 11 27.31 10.38 -4.63
CA GLU A 11 28.41 9.41 -4.62
C GLU A 11 28.34 8.44 -3.43
N GLN A 12 27.68 8.81 -2.34
CA GLN A 12 27.41 7.90 -1.21
C GLN A 12 26.49 6.73 -1.60
N PHE A 13 25.76 6.85 -2.72
CA PHE A 13 24.89 5.81 -3.28
C PHE A 13 25.53 5.06 -4.47
N GLY A 14 26.83 5.27 -4.71
CA GLY A 14 27.61 4.66 -5.81
C GLY A 14 28.10 5.68 -6.85
N PRO A 15 29.02 5.29 -7.76
CA PRO A 15 29.57 6.22 -8.75
C PRO A 15 28.47 6.74 -9.67
N ALA A 16 28.30 8.06 -9.68
CA ALA A 16 27.22 8.73 -10.39
C ALA A 16 27.80 9.83 -11.30
N THR A 17 27.28 9.96 -12.52
CA THR A 17 27.74 10.97 -13.49
C THR A 17 26.57 11.79 -14.01
N VAL A 18 26.70 13.13 -14.03
CA VAL A 18 25.69 14.01 -14.62
C VAL A 18 25.68 13.83 -16.12
N VAL A 19 24.55 13.35 -16.66
CA VAL A 19 24.38 13.13 -18.09
C VAL A 19 23.66 14.28 -18.79
N LYS A 20 22.85 15.07 -18.07
CA LYS A 20 22.14 16.21 -18.66
C LYS A 20 21.71 17.22 -17.60
N ARG A 21 21.66 18.51 -17.97
CA ARG A 21 21.02 19.57 -17.18
C ARG A 21 19.92 20.23 -18.01
N CYS A 22 18.70 20.32 -17.49
CA CYS A 22 17.59 20.97 -18.20
C CYS A 22 16.59 21.57 -17.23
N ARG A 23 16.17 22.83 -17.46
CA ARG A 23 15.11 23.54 -16.71
C ARG A 23 15.23 23.44 -15.18
N GLY A 24 16.45 23.55 -14.64
CA GLY A 24 16.69 23.48 -13.20
C GLY A 24 16.84 22.07 -12.61
N TYR A 25 16.72 21.03 -13.44
CA TYR A 25 16.88 19.63 -13.03
C TYR A 25 18.22 19.04 -13.50
N LEU A 26 18.80 18.19 -12.63
CA LEU A 26 20.04 17.46 -12.86
C LEU A 26 19.70 15.99 -13.16
N TYR A 27 20.07 15.50 -14.33
CA TYR A 27 19.87 14.11 -14.72
C TYR A 27 21.19 13.36 -14.53
N VAL A 28 21.16 12.31 -13.71
CA VAL A 28 22.36 11.58 -13.27
C VAL A 28 22.21 10.11 -13.64
N LYS A 29 23.28 9.52 -14.17
CA LYS A 29 23.39 8.09 -14.49
C LYS A 29 24.29 7.40 -13.47
N PHE A 30 23.80 6.33 -12.87
CA PHE A 30 24.58 5.46 -11.99
C PHE A 30 25.29 4.37 -12.82
N ALA A 31 26.50 3.99 -12.42
CA ALA A 31 27.23 2.90 -13.06
C ALA A 31 26.51 1.55 -12.87
N ASP A 32 26.52 0.71 -13.90
CA ASP A 32 25.85 -0.59 -13.92
C ASP A 32 26.55 -1.56 -12.94
N PRO A 33 25.84 -2.24 -12.01
CA PRO A 33 26.44 -3.07 -10.95
C PRO A 33 27.24 -4.28 -11.46
N HIS A 34 27.24 -4.60 -12.75
CA HIS A 34 27.87 -5.79 -13.31
C HIS A 34 29.35 -5.65 -13.74
N VAL A 35 30.03 -4.54 -13.43
CA VAL A 35 31.47 -4.40 -13.69
C VAL A 35 32.23 -3.98 -12.43
N VAL A 36 32.26 -4.86 -11.42
CA VAL A 36 33.25 -4.82 -10.34
C VAL A 36 33.73 -6.26 -10.09
N PRO A 37 35.05 -6.55 -10.12
CA PRO A 37 35.56 -7.90 -9.95
C PRO A 37 35.29 -8.38 -8.52
N HIS A 38 34.96 -9.67 -8.39
CA HIS A 38 34.64 -10.40 -7.16
C HIS A 38 35.30 -9.88 -5.88
N VAL A 39 34.51 -9.21 -5.04
CA VAL A 39 34.79 -9.02 -3.62
C VAL A 39 33.78 -9.87 -2.84
N ARG A 40 34.28 -10.64 -1.87
CA ARG A 40 33.51 -11.57 -1.04
C ARG A 40 32.29 -10.88 -0.43
N ALA A 41 31.14 -11.54 -0.57
CA ALA A 41 29.86 -11.11 -0.03
C ALA A 41 29.92 -10.85 1.48
N THR A 42 29.80 -9.59 1.86
CA THR A 42 29.21 -9.18 3.13
C THR A 42 27.83 -8.61 2.80
N ARG A 43 26.80 -9.43 3.09
CA ARG A 43 25.41 -8.96 3.17
C ARG A 43 25.39 -7.74 4.07
N HIS A 44 24.84 -6.61 3.61
CA HIS A 44 24.07 -5.60 4.35
C HIS A 44 23.91 -4.37 3.45
N VAL A 45 22.79 -3.66 3.63
CA VAL A 45 22.31 -2.46 2.90
C VAL A 45 21.49 -2.74 1.64
N VAL A 46 20.17 -2.81 1.81
CA VAL A 46 19.19 -2.54 0.74
C VAL A 46 18.66 -1.13 0.99
N GLU A 47 19.30 -0.13 0.39
CA GLU A 47 18.75 1.22 0.27
C GLU A 47 17.69 1.25 -0.84
N GLY A 48 16.64 2.04 -0.60
CA GLY A 48 15.43 2.08 -1.40
C GLY A 48 15.69 2.17 -2.90
N ALA A 49 15.37 1.09 -3.61
CA ALA A 49 15.31 1.08 -5.07
C ALA A 49 14.30 2.12 -5.54
N ALA A 50 14.74 3.34 -5.86
CA ALA A 50 13.96 4.28 -6.62
C ALA A 50 13.93 3.78 -8.07
N LEU A 51 12.96 2.92 -8.39
CA LEU A 51 12.51 2.78 -9.77
C LEU A 51 11.84 4.12 -10.14
N THR A 52 12.57 4.97 -10.85
CA THR A 52 12.04 6.18 -11.47
C THR A 52 11.01 5.76 -12.51
N VAL A 53 9.74 5.71 -12.10
CA VAL A 53 8.62 5.68 -13.05
C VAL A 53 8.41 7.12 -13.47
N GLU A 54 8.70 7.44 -14.73
CA GLU A 54 8.46 8.79 -15.25
C GLU A 54 6.98 9.20 -15.03
N PRO A 55 6.72 10.43 -14.56
CA PRO A 55 5.36 10.89 -14.28
C PRO A 55 4.66 11.26 -15.59
N VAL A 56 4.06 10.28 -16.26
CA VAL A 56 3.18 10.54 -17.41
C VAL A 56 1.79 10.95 -16.89
N ARG A 57 1.58 12.26 -16.71
CA ARG A 57 0.25 12.87 -16.64
C ARG A 57 -0.48 12.60 -17.98
N ALA A 58 -1.74 12.17 -17.89
CA ALA A 58 -2.70 11.82 -18.96
C ALA A 58 -2.84 10.34 -19.42
N LYS A 59 -2.02 9.37 -18.97
CA LYS A 59 -2.17 7.93 -19.34
C LYS A 59 -2.34 6.94 -18.16
N LYS A 60 -2.63 7.44 -16.95
CA LYS A 60 -2.64 6.63 -15.71
C LYS A 60 -3.73 5.54 -15.66
N LYS A 61 -4.90 5.78 -16.27
CA LYS A 61 -6.05 4.87 -16.21
C LYS A 61 -5.81 3.53 -16.90
N GLU A 62 -5.23 3.55 -18.10
CA GLU A 62 -4.95 2.31 -18.85
C GLU A 62 -3.87 1.44 -18.18
N TRP A 63 -3.05 2.05 -17.33
CA TRP A 63 -1.89 1.39 -16.76
C TRP A 63 -2.24 0.45 -15.59
N TYR A 64 -3.06 0.91 -14.64
CA TYR A 64 -3.44 0.09 -13.49
C TYR A 64 -4.82 -0.55 -13.63
N CYS A 65 -5.71 -0.05 -14.48
CA CYS A 65 -7.08 -0.53 -14.55
C CYS A 65 -7.17 -1.81 -15.38
N GLN A 66 -7.99 -2.76 -14.92
CA GLN A 66 -8.32 -3.96 -15.68
C GLN A 66 -9.13 -3.61 -16.93
N ILE A 67 -8.68 -4.13 -18.08
CA ILE A 67 -9.31 -3.94 -19.39
C ILE A 67 -9.79 -5.26 -20.02
N ASP A 68 -9.46 -6.40 -19.42
CA ASP A 68 -9.90 -7.70 -19.91
C ASP A 68 -11.43 -7.83 -19.81
N PRO A 69 -12.16 -7.97 -20.93
CA PRO A 69 -13.61 -8.10 -20.93
C PRO A 69 -14.11 -9.37 -20.23
N GLN A 70 -13.27 -10.40 -20.07
CA GLN A 70 -13.61 -11.61 -19.30
C GLN A 70 -13.64 -11.34 -17.79
N PHE A 71 -12.88 -10.35 -17.31
CA PHE A 71 -12.80 -9.96 -15.91
C PHE A 71 -13.17 -8.49 -15.72
N PRO A 72 -14.41 -8.09 -16.02
CA PRO A 72 -14.80 -6.69 -16.00
C PRO A 72 -14.71 -6.13 -14.58
N VAL A 73 -14.34 -4.85 -14.48
CA VAL A 73 -14.40 -4.09 -13.24
C VAL A 73 -15.86 -3.96 -12.80
N ARG A 74 -16.18 -4.41 -11.58
CA ARG A 74 -17.53 -4.27 -11.00
C ARG A 74 -17.49 -3.44 -9.73
N VAL A 75 -18.28 -2.37 -9.69
CA VAL A 75 -18.42 -1.52 -8.50
C VAL A 75 -19.68 -1.94 -7.76
N ARG A 76 -19.52 -2.43 -6.52
CA ARG A 76 -20.62 -2.80 -5.63
C ARG A 76 -20.68 -1.81 -4.47
N ARG A 77 -21.80 -1.11 -4.34
CA ARG A 77 -22.12 -0.34 -3.13
C ARG A 77 -22.70 -1.31 -2.10
N LEU A 78 -22.00 -1.48 -0.99
CA LEU A 78 -22.40 -2.40 0.09
C LEU A 78 -23.14 -1.69 1.22
N GLY A 79 -23.05 -0.36 1.26
CA GLY A 79 -23.73 0.49 2.22
C GLY A 79 -23.47 1.96 1.91
N ASN A 80 -23.98 2.87 2.76
CA ASN A 80 -23.66 4.27 2.63
C ASN A 80 -22.19 4.51 3.02
N GLY A 81 -21.37 5.00 2.09
CA GLY A 81 -19.93 5.14 2.31
C GLY A 81 -19.13 3.83 2.26
N ILE A 82 -19.67 2.73 1.75
CA ILE A 82 -18.96 1.43 1.64
C ILE A 82 -19.01 0.90 0.20
N VAL A 83 -17.85 0.72 -0.42
CA VAL A 83 -17.69 0.30 -1.81
C VAL A 83 -16.69 -0.84 -1.94
N HIS A 84 -17.09 -1.90 -2.64
CA HIS A 84 -16.20 -2.98 -3.11
C HIS A 84 -16.07 -2.89 -4.62
N ILE A 85 -14.86 -2.61 -5.10
CA ILE A 85 -14.51 -2.60 -6.51
C ILE A 85 -13.79 -3.91 -6.84
N GLN A 86 -14.44 -4.75 -7.63
CA GLN A 86 -13.92 -6.05 -8.03
C GLN A 86 -13.08 -5.92 -9.29
N ASN A 87 -11.96 -6.65 -9.33
CA ASN A 87 -11.05 -6.72 -10.48
C ASN A 87 -10.57 -5.33 -10.96
N MET A 88 -10.37 -4.35 -10.09
CA MET A 88 -9.93 -3.02 -10.55
C MET A 88 -8.51 -3.06 -11.10
N ILE A 89 -7.62 -3.78 -10.43
CA ILE A 89 -6.18 -3.74 -10.71
C ILE A 89 -5.83 -4.77 -11.79
N SER A 90 -5.25 -4.31 -12.90
CA SER A 90 -4.79 -5.15 -14.01
C SER A 90 -3.74 -6.16 -13.52
N MET A 91 -3.66 -7.34 -14.15
CA MET A 91 -2.72 -8.36 -13.69
C MET A 91 -1.26 -7.88 -13.76
N GLU A 92 -0.88 -7.13 -14.79
CA GLU A 92 0.45 -6.53 -14.90
C GLU A 92 0.74 -5.58 -13.74
N MET A 93 -0.26 -4.79 -13.33
CA MET A 93 -0.14 -3.93 -12.17
C MET A 93 -0.01 -4.73 -10.87
N GLN A 94 -0.81 -5.78 -10.69
CA GLN A 94 -0.74 -6.64 -9.50
C GLN A 94 0.68 -7.20 -9.31
N LYS A 95 1.33 -7.65 -10.41
CA LYS A 95 2.72 -8.13 -10.38
C LYS A 95 3.70 -7.04 -9.96
N ARG A 96 3.58 -5.85 -10.55
CA ARG A 96 4.44 -4.70 -10.22
C ARG A 96 4.31 -4.32 -8.76
N LEU A 97 3.08 -4.20 -8.26
CA LEU A 97 2.80 -3.87 -6.86
C LEU A 97 3.32 -4.95 -5.92
N ALA A 98 3.10 -6.24 -6.22
CA ALA A 98 3.58 -7.34 -5.39
C ALA A 98 5.10 -7.31 -5.24
N ARG A 99 5.86 -7.30 -6.35
CA ARG A 99 7.33 -7.17 -6.33
C ARG A 99 7.77 -5.92 -5.58
N ARG A 100 7.12 -4.78 -5.85
CA ARG A 100 7.46 -3.49 -5.24
C ARG A 100 7.36 -3.53 -3.72
N VAL A 101 6.23 -3.99 -3.18
CA VAL A 101 6.02 -3.97 -1.73
C VAL A 101 6.77 -5.10 -1.01
N LEU A 102 6.99 -6.23 -1.67
CA LEU A 102 7.80 -7.30 -1.10
C LEU A 102 9.26 -6.88 -0.98
N LEU A 103 9.84 -6.28 -2.02
CA LEU A 103 11.19 -5.71 -1.98
C LEU A 103 11.34 -4.65 -0.89
N LEU A 104 10.37 -3.73 -0.75
CA LEU A 104 10.37 -2.74 0.34
C LEU A 104 10.28 -3.42 1.71
N GLY A 105 9.46 -4.46 1.82
CA GLY A 105 9.28 -5.26 3.03
C GLY A 105 10.50 -6.10 3.43
N GLU A 106 11.48 -6.28 2.54
CA GLU A 106 12.77 -6.92 2.85
C GLU A 106 13.85 -5.95 3.33
N SER A 107 13.58 -4.64 3.27
CA SER A 107 14.47 -3.63 3.83
C SER A 107 14.53 -3.70 5.36
N PRO A 108 15.54 -3.08 6.02
CA PRO A 108 15.62 -3.05 7.48
C PRO A 108 14.38 -2.47 8.18
N ALA A 109 13.74 -1.46 7.59
CA ALA A 109 12.47 -0.88 8.05
C ALA A 109 11.24 -1.56 7.42
N GLY A 110 11.40 -2.80 6.95
CA GLY A 110 10.37 -3.60 6.30
C GLY A 110 9.50 -4.38 7.29
N PHE A 111 9.08 -5.58 6.87
CA PHE A 111 8.11 -6.40 7.59
C PHE A 111 8.59 -6.77 9.00
N TYR A 112 7.74 -6.47 9.98
CA TYR A 112 7.87 -6.96 11.35
C TYR A 112 6.52 -7.57 11.79
N ARG A 113 6.52 -8.28 12.92
CA ARG A 113 5.29 -8.79 13.52
C ARG A 113 4.88 -7.87 14.68
N PRO A 114 3.81 -7.06 14.53
CA PRO A 114 3.41 -6.12 15.56
C PRO A 114 2.76 -6.83 16.75
N SER A 115 2.83 -6.18 17.91
CA SER A 115 2.03 -6.53 19.08
C SER A 115 0.97 -5.46 19.32
N PHE A 116 -0.22 -5.89 19.76
CA PHE A 116 -1.29 -5.01 20.19
C PHE A 116 -1.79 -5.48 21.55
N GLU A 117 -1.82 -4.59 22.55
CA GLU A 117 -2.20 -4.92 23.94
C GLU A 117 -1.46 -6.16 24.50
N GLY A 118 -0.16 -6.27 24.21
CA GLY A 118 0.69 -7.38 24.66
C GLY A 118 0.48 -8.71 23.92
N ARG A 119 -0.36 -8.77 22.88
CA ARG A 119 -0.55 -9.96 22.03
C ARG A 119 0.03 -9.76 20.65
N GLN A 120 0.77 -10.76 20.18
CA GLN A 120 1.31 -10.79 18.83
C GLN A 120 0.18 -10.93 17.80
N MET A 121 0.15 -10.03 16.81
CA MET A 121 -0.86 -10.08 15.76
C MET A 121 -0.60 -11.24 14.80
N HIS A 122 -1.64 -11.72 14.11
CA HIS A 122 -1.56 -12.82 13.14
C HIS A 122 -1.30 -12.31 11.71
N LEU A 123 -0.35 -11.39 11.57
CA LEU A 123 0.12 -10.81 10.32
C LEU A 123 1.53 -10.23 10.49
N SER A 124 2.22 -10.01 9.39
CA SER A 124 3.41 -9.15 9.35
C SER A 124 3.04 -7.82 8.70
N THR A 125 3.60 -6.72 9.16
CA THR A 125 3.30 -5.38 8.64
C THR A 125 4.53 -4.52 8.49
N PHE A 126 4.41 -3.47 7.66
CA PHE A 126 5.26 -2.29 7.70
C PHE A 126 4.48 -1.10 7.13
N CYS A 127 4.97 0.11 7.42
CA CYS A 127 4.34 1.35 6.97
C CYS A 127 5.22 2.10 5.97
N LEU A 128 4.55 2.86 5.10
CA LEU A 128 5.15 3.83 4.19
C LEU A 128 4.56 5.22 4.50
N GLY A 129 5.39 6.27 4.45
CA GLY A 129 5.01 7.67 4.69
C GLY A 129 4.99 8.02 6.17
N HIS A 130 4.07 7.42 6.92
CA HIS A 130 3.98 7.54 8.37
C HIS A 130 3.80 6.16 9.01
N HIS A 131 4.47 5.94 10.13
CA HIS A 131 4.39 4.70 10.90
C HIS A 131 3.21 4.74 11.85
N TRP A 132 2.35 3.72 11.80
CA TRP A 132 1.30 3.54 12.80
C TRP A 132 1.88 2.82 14.01
N ASP A 133 2.03 3.53 15.12
CA ASP A 133 2.59 3.03 16.37
C ASP A 133 1.47 2.42 17.24
N THR A 134 1.57 1.12 17.54
CA THR A 134 0.50 0.36 18.20
C THR A 134 0.38 0.63 19.70
N VAL A 135 1.37 1.32 20.29
CA VAL A 135 1.42 1.61 21.72
C VAL A 135 0.87 3.01 21.99
N SER A 136 1.31 3.99 21.21
CA SER A 136 0.88 5.38 21.33
C SER A 136 -0.44 5.67 20.61
N HIS A 137 -0.86 4.79 19.69
CA HIS A 137 -2.03 5.02 18.82
C HIS A 137 -1.88 6.31 17.99
N THR A 138 -0.68 6.54 17.47
CA THR A 138 -0.38 7.73 16.67
C THR A 138 0.42 7.39 15.41
N TYR A 139 0.35 8.29 14.44
CA TYR A 139 1.22 8.24 13.27
C TYR A 139 2.50 9.03 13.51
N THR A 140 3.65 8.38 13.33
CA THR A 140 4.97 8.93 13.63
C THR A 140 5.93 8.79 12.44
N ALA A 141 7.04 9.54 12.45
CA ALA A 141 8.10 9.39 11.44
C ALA A 141 9.08 8.24 11.76
N VAL A 142 8.95 7.62 12.94
CA VAL A 142 9.90 6.64 13.49
C VAL A 142 9.14 5.46 14.07
N ARG A 143 9.66 4.24 13.86
CA ARG A 143 9.08 2.98 14.32
C ARG A 143 9.33 2.72 15.80
N SER A 144 8.82 3.60 16.66
CA SER A 144 9.11 3.67 18.10
C SER A 144 8.68 2.44 18.90
N ASP A 145 7.60 1.78 18.51
CA ASP A 145 7.09 0.53 19.09
C ASP A 145 7.78 -0.74 18.53
N SER A 146 8.74 -0.60 17.62
CA SER A 146 9.41 -1.72 16.94
C SER A 146 10.93 -1.62 17.02
N ASP A 147 11.59 -1.14 15.97
CA ASP A 147 13.04 -1.18 15.79
C ASP A 147 13.71 0.20 15.91
N GLY A 148 12.92 1.26 16.12
CA GLY A 148 13.40 2.63 16.24
C GLY A 148 13.94 3.24 14.93
N LEU A 149 13.76 2.57 13.79
CA LEU A 149 14.20 3.08 12.48
C LEU A 149 13.21 4.14 11.95
N PRO A 150 13.66 5.08 11.11
CA PRO A 150 12.76 5.94 10.34
C PRO A 150 11.81 5.11 9.47
N VAL A 151 10.57 5.59 9.32
CA VAL A 151 9.62 4.99 8.38
C VAL A 151 10.10 5.18 6.94
N LEU A 152 9.84 4.19 6.08
CA LEU A 152 10.11 4.31 4.65
C LEU A 152 9.23 5.41 4.03
N ALA A 153 9.75 6.17 3.09
CA ALA A 153 8.96 7.17 2.36
C ALA A 153 7.80 6.50 1.59
N LEU A 154 6.66 7.20 1.49
CA LEU A 154 5.56 6.78 0.61
C LEU A 154 5.90 7.15 -0.85
N PRO A 155 6.08 6.17 -1.75
CA PRO A 155 6.43 6.45 -3.14
C PRO A 155 5.31 7.19 -3.90
N GLU A 156 5.69 8.11 -4.79
CA GLU A 156 4.75 8.93 -5.58
C GLU A 156 3.80 8.10 -6.44
N ASP A 157 4.27 6.97 -6.99
CA ASP A 157 3.46 6.07 -7.80
C ASP A 157 2.34 5.38 -6.98
N LEU A 158 2.58 5.11 -5.70
CA LEU A 158 1.55 4.59 -4.79
C LEU A 158 0.56 5.69 -4.36
N MET A 159 1.02 6.93 -4.19
CA MET A 159 0.12 8.07 -3.96
C MET A 159 -0.80 8.30 -5.17
N ASP A 160 -0.21 8.28 -6.37
CA ASP A 160 -0.91 8.40 -7.64
C ASP A 160 -1.93 7.27 -7.86
N LEU A 161 -1.61 6.05 -7.42
CA LEU A 161 -2.52 4.91 -7.49
C LEU A 161 -3.78 5.16 -6.65
N ALA A 162 -3.63 5.60 -5.39
CA ALA A 162 -4.76 5.88 -4.51
C ALA A 162 -5.65 7.00 -5.06
N ALA A 163 -5.05 8.09 -5.54
CA ALA A 163 -5.76 9.19 -6.20
C ALA A 163 -6.47 8.73 -7.49
N GLY A 164 -5.81 7.92 -8.32
CA GLY A 164 -6.37 7.35 -9.54
C GLY A 164 -7.59 6.46 -9.27
N ILE A 165 -7.51 5.58 -8.28
CA ILE A 165 -8.62 4.71 -7.86
C ILE A 165 -9.86 5.54 -7.51
N GLN A 166 -9.70 6.59 -6.72
CA GLN A 166 -10.80 7.45 -6.32
C GLN A 166 -11.38 8.23 -7.51
N HIS A 167 -10.51 8.80 -8.34
CA HIS A 167 -10.91 9.49 -9.56
C HIS A 167 -11.75 8.57 -10.47
N ASP A 168 -11.29 7.35 -10.72
CA ASP A 168 -11.99 6.40 -11.58
C ASP A 168 -13.30 5.91 -10.99
N LEU A 169 -13.38 5.73 -9.67
CA LEU A 169 -14.63 5.43 -9.00
C LEU A 169 -15.65 6.55 -9.25
N ASN A 170 -15.25 7.81 -9.02
CA ASN A 170 -16.12 8.96 -9.21
C ASN A 170 -16.59 9.08 -10.68
N GLN A 171 -15.69 8.86 -11.64
CA GLN A 171 -16.03 8.86 -13.07
C GLN A 171 -17.00 7.75 -13.45
N LYS A 172 -16.77 6.51 -12.98
CA LYS A 172 -17.65 5.36 -13.27
C LYS A 172 -19.04 5.51 -12.64
N ARG A 173 -19.14 6.24 -11.53
CA ARG A 173 -20.40 6.46 -10.80
C ARG A 173 -21.10 7.77 -11.14
N GLN A 174 -20.42 8.66 -11.87
CA GLN A 174 -20.89 10.01 -12.15
C GLN A 174 -21.28 10.77 -10.87
N GLU A 175 -20.57 10.49 -9.77
CA GLU A 175 -20.89 10.98 -8.43
C GLU A 175 -19.59 11.04 -7.61
N LYS A 176 -19.41 12.11 -6.82
CA LYS A 176 -18.32 12.18 -5.84
C LYS A 176 -18.74 11.41 -4.59
N MET A 177 -18.34 10.15 -4.50
CA MET A 177 -18.75 9.26 -3.39
C MET A 177 -18.04 9.54 -2.07
N PHE A 178 -16.83 10.11 -2.14
CA PHE A 178 -15.96 10.35 -0.98
C PHE A 178 -15.24 11.71 -1.10
N PRO A 179 -14.88 12.34 0.03
CA PRO A 179 -13.91 13.42 0.04
C PRO A 179 -12.60 13.00 -0.62
N GLU A 180 -11.91 13.95 -1.24
CA GLU A 180 -10.64 13.66 -1.92
C GLU A 180 -9.56 13.32 -0.88
N MET A 181 -8.86 12.20 -1.10
CA MET A 181 -7.76 11.78 -0.23
C MET A 181 -6.43 12.32 -0.75
N LEU A 182 -5.63 12.89 0.15
CA LEU A 182 -4.19 13.04 -0.03
C LEU A 182 -3.50 11.94 0.79
N PRO A 183 -3.04 10.84 0.17
CA PRO A 183 -2.47 9.72 0.90
C PRO A 183 -1.13 10.12 1.53
N GLU A 184 -1.04 9.99 2.84
CA GLU A 184 0.14 10.32 3.65
C GLU A 184 0.76 9.08 4.30
N ALA A 185 -0.04 8.01 4.41
CA ALA A 185 0.40 6.72 4.90
C ALA A 185 -0.14 5.58 4.04
N CYS A 186 0.67 4.53 3.91
CA CYS A 186 0.22 3.23 3.40
C CYS A 186 0.70 2.14 4.35
N ILE A 187 -0.23 1.39 4.94
CA ILE A 187 0.08 0.22 5.76
C ILE A 187 0.05 -1.02 4.87
N VAL A 188 1.18 -1.73 4.80
CA VAL A 188 1.33 -2.96 4.02
C VAL A 188 1.26 -4.14 4.96
N ASN A 189 0.16 -4.90 4.88
CA ASN A 189 -0.04 -6.09 5.68
C ASN A 189 0.16 -7.36 4.84
N HIS A 190 0.91 -8.32 5.37
CA HIS A 190 1.07 -9.66 4.84
C HIS A 190 0.44 -10.70 5.78
N TYR A 191 -0.49 -11.49 5.25
CA TYR A 191 -1.18 -12.55 5.98
C TYR A 191 -0.84 -13.92 5.39
N THR A 192 -0.43 -14.86 6.23
CA THR A 192 -0.33 -16.28 5.84
C THR A 192 -1.72 -16.94 5.82
N ALA A 193 -1.80 -18.24 5.57
CA ALA A 193 -3.06 -18.98 5.58
C ALA A 193 -3.76 -18.99 6.96
N GLU A 194 -2.98 -18.84 8.02
CA GLU A 194 -3.40 -18.76 9.43
C GLU A 194 -3.65 -17.31 9.86
N GLY A 195 -3.40 -16.35 8.96
CA GLY A 195 -3.51 -14.93 9.27
C GLY A 195 -4.96 -14.47 9.45
N SER A 196 -5.14 -13.56 10.40
CA SER A 196 -6.43 -12.96 10.73
C SER A 196 -6.23 -11.61 11.40
N LEU A 197 -7.30 -10.81 11.40
CA LEU A 197 -7.38 -9.55 12.12
C LEU A 197 -8.81 -9.37 12.61
N GLY A 198 -8.99 -9.21 13.93
CA GLY A 198 -10.30 -9.02 14.54
C GLY A 198 -11.01 -7.76 14.04
N LEU A 199 -12.30 -7.62 14.37
CA LEU A 199 -13.02 -6.38 14.10
C LEU A 199 -12.36 -5.23 14.87
N HIS A 200 -11.95 -4.21 14.14
CA HIS A 200 -11.36 -2.98 14.67
C HIS A 200 -11.83 -1.79 13.83
N GLN A 201 -11.55 -0.59 14.33
CA GLN A 201 -11.78 0.65 13.60
C GLN A 201 -10.44 1.34 13.35
N ASP A 202 -10.38 2.09 12.26
CA ASP A 202 -9.26 2.99 11.96
C ASP A 202 -9.60 4.37 12.53
N LEU A 203 -9.14 4.66 13.75
CA LEU A 203 -9.47 5.89 14.51
C LEU A 203 -8.24 6.72 14.92
N ASP A 204 -7.04 6.30 14.52
CA ASP A 204 -5.78 6.91 14.97
C ASP A 204 -5.31 8.03 14.02
N GLU A 205 -6.08 8.35 12.97
CA GLU A 205 -5.89 9.54 12.13
C GLU A 205 -6.38 10.81 12.82
N SER A 206 -5.98 11.98 12.30
CA SER A 206 -6.42 13.27 12.85
C SER A 206 -7.94 13.39 12.92
N SER A 207 -8.43 14.13 13.92
CA SER A 207 -9.85 14.43 14.05
C SER A 207 -10.42 15.10 12.80
N SER A 208 -9.62 15.97 12.14
CA SER A 208 -10.02 16.58 10.87
C SER A 208 -10.24 15.56 9.76
N SER A 209 -9.33 14.58 9.63
CA SER A 209 -9.45 13.50 8.64
C SER A 209 -10.70 12.64 8.90
N LEU A 210 -10.91 12.26 10.16
CA LEU A 210 -12.06 11.46 10.58
C LEU A 210 -13.40 12.18 10.39
N ASP A 211 -13.49 13.45 10.80
CA ASP A 211 -14.73 14.24 10.76
C ASP A 211 -15.12 14.63 9.33
N LYS A 212 -14.14 14.89 8.46
CA LYS A 212 -14.38 15.04 7.02
C LYS A 212 -14.83 13.73 6.38
N GLY A 213 -14.57 12.59 7.02
CA GLY A 213 -14.83 11.28 6.46
C GLY A 213 -13.89 10.93 5.29
N ILE A 214 -12.63 11.39 5.33
CA ILE A 214 -11.63 11.04 4.31
C ILE A 214 -11.53 9.51 4.23
N PRO A 215 -11.68 8.87 3.06
CA PRO A 215 -11.86 7.42 3.02
C PRO A 215 -10.60 6.66 3.46
N VAL A 216 -10.75 5.35 3.66
CA VAL A 216 -9.66 4.38 3.67
C VAL A 216 -9.76 3.58 2.36
N ILE A 217 -8.64 3.44 1.64
CA ILE A 217 -8.59 2.65 0.39
C ILE A 217 -7.73 1.40 0.64
N SER A 218 -8.35 0.22 0.59
CA SER A 218 -7.71 -1.07 0.88
C SER A 218 -7.62 -1.94 -0.37
N LEU A 219 -6.41 -2.09 -0.92
CA LEU A 219 -6.11 -2.90 -2.12
C LEU A 219 -5.63 -4.30 -1.71
N SER A 220 -6.21 -5.35 -2.29
CA SER A 220 -5.84 -6.75 -2.02
C SER A 220 -5.02 -7.39 -3.14
N LEU A 221 -3.95 -8.12 -2.80
CA LEU A 221 -3.13 -8.92 -3.72
C LEU A 221 -2.89 -10.32 -3.15
N GLY A 222 -2.77 -11.32 -4.03
CA GLY A 222 -2.45 -12.69 -3.62
C GLY A 222 -3.68 -13.52 -3.21
N CYS A 223 -3.57 -14.25 -2.10
CA CYS A 223 -4.67 -15.08 -1.60
C CYS A 223 -5.91 -14.24 -1.30
N SER A 224 -7.07 -14.80 -1.63
CA SER A 224 -8.36 -14.22 -1.28
C SER A 224 -8.57 -14.26 0.23
N ALA A 225 -9.33 -13.32 0.78
CA ALA A 225 -9.69 -13.30 2.19
C ALA A 225 -11.16 -12.99 2.41
N ARG A 226 -11.72 -13.53 3.49
CA ARG A 226 -13.05 -13.15 3.99
C ARG A 226 -12.90 -11.90 4.85
N PHE A 227 -13.38 -10.80 4.31
CA PHE A 227 -13.42 -9.50 4.98
C PHE A 227 -14.75 -9.35 5.70
N LEU A 228 -14.69 -8.96 6.98
CA LEU A 228 -15.84 -8.66 7.81
C LEU A 228 -16.00 -7.15 7.92
N PHE A 229 -17.25 -6.68 7.98
CA PHE A 229 -17.53 -5.28 8.26
C PHE A 229 -18.90 -5.07 8.90
N THR A 230 -19.02 -4.06 9.76
CA THR A 230 -20.26 -3.63 10.39
C THR A 230 -20.21 -2.15 10.78
N MET A 231 -21.36 -1.46 10.72
CA MET A 231 -21.46 -0.03 11.05
C MET A 231 -21.45 0.27 12.55
N GLY A 232 -21.52 -0.74 13.42
CA GLY A 232 -21.43 -0.49 14.85
C GLY A 232 -21.71 -1.71 15.73
N PRO A 233 -21.65 -1.51 17.06
CA PRO A 233 -21.81 -2.56 18.07
C PRO A 233 -23.27 -2.79 18.52
N SER A 234 -24.29 -2.23 17.86
CA SER A 234 -25.68 -2.42 18.32
C SER A 234 -26.05 -3.91 18.30
N GLU A 235 -26.89 -4.36 19.23
CA GLU A 235 -27.40 -5.76 19.26
C GLU A 235 -28.08 -6.18 17.93
N THR A 236 -28.42 -5.21 17.08
CA THR A 236 -29.04 -5.39 15.76
C THR A 236 -28.07 -5.26 14.58
N SER A 237 -26.80 -4.89 14.82
CA SER A 237 -25.82 -4.66 13.76
C SER A 237 -25.28 -6.00 13.23
N GLU A 238 -25.90 -6.52 12.18
CA GLU A 238 -25.44 -7.76 11.53
C GLU A 238 -24.03 -7.55 10.95
N THR A 239 -23.09 -8.42 11.35
CA THR A 239 -21.75 -8.44 10.75
C THR A 239 -21.85 -8.96 9.33
N GLN A 240 -21.61 -8.08 8.37
CA GLN A 240 -21.60 -8.41 6.96
C GLN A 240 -20.23 -8.96 6.57
N SER A 241 -20.19 -9.70 5.46
CA SER A 241 -18.92 -10.18 4.91
C SER A 241 -18.90 -10.18 3.39
N CYS A 242 -17.70 -10.04 2.84
CA CYS A 242 -17.42 -10.26 1.43
C CYS A 242 -16.08 -10.98 1.25
N VAL A 243 -15.88 -11.56 0.07
CA VAL A 243 -14.57 -12.13 -0.32
C VAL A 243 -13.82 -11.09 -1.14
N LEU A 244 -12.67 -10.67 -0.64
CA LEU A 244 -11.72 -9.84 -1.38
C LEU A 244 -10.74 -10.75 -2.11
N LYS A 245 -10.69 -10.62 -3.43
CA LYS A 245 -9.76 -11.37 -4.30
C LYS A 245 -8.57 -10.50 -4.67
N SER A 246 -7.55 -11.12 -5.29
CA SER A 246 -6.42 -10.38 -5.85
C SER A 246 -6.88 -9.37 -6.90
N GLY A 247 -6.49 -8.10 -6.72
CA GLY A 247 -6.87 -6.98 -7.57
C GLY A 247 -8.17 -6.27 -7.17
N ASP A 248 -8.84 -6.71 -6.11
CA ASP A 248 -9.99 -6.03 -5.54
C ASP A 248 -9.56 -4.83 -4.67
N ILE A 249 -10.44 -3.84 -4.61
CA ILE A 249 -10.32 -2.67 -3.74
C ILE A 249 -11.56 -2.58 -2.87
N PHE A 250 -11.36 -2.37 -1.58
CA PHE A 250 -12.42 -2.04 -0.63
C PHE A 250 -12.21 -0.62 -0.12
N ILE A 251 -13.25 0.21 -0.20
CA ILE A 251 -13.20 1.61 0.20
C ILE A 251 -14.32 1.88 1.19
N PHE A 252 -13.98 2.45 2.34
CA PHE A 252 -14.95 2.95 3.31
C PHE A 252 -14.60 4.36 3.75
N GLY A 253 -15.60 5.23 3.87
CA GLY A 253 -15.42 6.65 4.14
C GLY A 253 -16.74 7.37 4.30
N GLY A 254 -16.71 8.70 4.40
CA GLY A 254 -17.90 9.51 4.67
C GLY A 254 -18.63 8.97 5.91
N PRO A 255 -19.94 8.65 5.82
CA PRO A 255 -20.71 8.08 6.94
C PRO A 255 -20.13 6.78 7.51
N ALA A 256 -19.41 6.00 6.70
CA ALA A 256 -18.79 4.74 7.12
C ALA A 256 -17.29 4.88 7.44
N ARG A 257 -16.79 6.10 7.70
CA ARG A 257 -15.37 6.28 8.01
C ARG A 257 -14.92 5.53 9.29
N ARG A 258 -15.86 5.33 10.21
CA ARG A 258 -15.67 4.61 11.48
C ARG A 258 -16.17 3.16 11.40
N LEU A 259 -16.08 2.52 10.23
CA LEU A 259 -16.52 1.15 10.01
C LEU A 259 -15.70 0.16 10.85
N HIS A 260 -16.38 -0.71 11.62
CA HIS A 260 -15.70 -1.85 12.23
C HIS A 260 -15.43 -2.87 11.13
N HIS A 261 -14.20 -3.34 11.02
CA HIS A 261 -13.81 -4.25 9.95
C HIS A 261 -12.65 -5.16 10.33
N GLY A 262 -12.45 -6.24 9.58
CA GLY A 262 -11.40 -7.20 9.88
C GLY A 262 -11.25 -8.31 8.83
N ILE A 263 -10.27 -9.18 9.05
CA ILE A 263 -9.99 -10.35 8.22
C ILE A 263 -10.30 -11.61 9.04
N ALA A 264 -11.42 -12.28 8.72
CA ALA A 264 -11.81 -13.51 9.42
C ALA A 264 -10.96 -14.71 9.00
N LYS A 265 -10.57 -14.78 7.72
CA LYS A 265 -9.86 -15.93 7.15
C LYS A 265 -9.17 -15.58 5.85
N VAL A 266 -7.93 -16.05 5.68
CA VAL A 266 -7.26 -16.14 4.38
C VAL A 266 -7.53 -17.51 3.75
N PHE A 267 -7.90 -17.52 2.47
CA PHE A 267 -8.14 -18.75 1.73
C PHE A 267 -6.84 -19.24 1.08
N PRO A 268 -6.22 -20.33 1.55
CA PRO A 268 -4.95 -20.80 1.01
C PRO A 268 -5.09 -21.23 -0.46
N ARG A 269 -3.99 -21.14 -1.21
CA ARG A 269 -3.90 -21.59 -2.62
C ARG A 269 -4.88 -20.90 -3.57
N THR A 270 -5.28 -19.66 -3.26
CA THR A 270 -6.18 -18.85 -4.12
C THR A 270 -5.47 -17.71 -4.84
N THR A 271 -4.15 -17.55 -4.65
CA THR A 271 -3.33 -16.62 -5.44
C THR A 271 -3.46 -16.94 -6.94
N PRO A 272 -3.78 -15.95 -7.81
CA PRO A 272 -3.84 -16.16 -9.25
C PRO A 272 -2.54 -16.77 -9.76
N LYS A 273 -2.61 -17.80 -10.62
CA LYS A 273 -1.44 -18.50 -11.15
C LYS A 273 -0.40 -17.54 -11.75
N SER A 274 -0.89 -16.53 -12.47
CA SER A 274 -0.06 -15.51 -13.12
C SER A 274 0.67 -14.59 -12.13
N LEU A 275 0.28 -14.54 -10.86
CA LEU A 275 0.90 -13.70 -9.83
C LEU A 275 1.84 -14.50 -8.91
N GLN A 276 1.79 -15.84 -8.92
CA GLN A 276 2.49 -16.66 -7.92
C GLN A 276 4.02 -16.46 -7.92
N ALA A 277 4.64 -16.33 -9.09
CA ALA A 277 6.09 -16.08 -9.20
C ALA A 277 6.50 -14.72 -8.64
N ASP A 278 5.58 -13.75 -8.66
CA ASP A 278 5.79 -12.36 -8.25
C ASP A 278 5.55 -12.13 -6.76
N MET A 279 5.09 -13.17 -6.05
CA MET A 279 4.97 -13.16 -4.59
C MET A 279 6.28 -13.53 -3.90
N GLU A 280 7.41 -13.65 -4.63
CA GLU A 280 8.79 -13.83 -4.12
C GLU A 280 8.92 -14.92 -3.04
N GLY A 281 8.21 -16.03 -3.19
CA GLY A 281 8.24 -17.13 -2.22
C GLY A 281 7.56 -16.83 -0.87
N ARG A 282 6.84 -15.71 -0.75
CA ARG A 282 5.98 -15.36 0.39
C ARG A 282 4.52 -15.67 0.06
N PRO A 283 4.07 -16.93 0.28
CA PRO A 283 2.68 -17.30 0.03
C PRO A 283 1.77 -16.60 1.03
N GLY A 284 0.70 -15.99 0.52
CA GLY A 284 -0.24 -15.32 1.39
C GLY A 284 -1.07 -14.27 0.67
N ARG A 285 -1.62 -13.38 1.48
CA ARG A 285 -2.34 -12.17 1.04
C ARG A 285 -1.52 -10.95 1.41
N LEU A 286 -1.31 -10.06 0.45
CA LEU A 286 -0.83 -8.71 0.68
C LEU A 286 -2.01 -7.74 0.66
N ASN A 287 -1.91 -6.69 1.46
CA ASN A 287 -2.90 -5.65 1.56
C ASN A 287 -2.23 -4.30 1.72
N LEU A 288 -2.55 -3.36 0.84
CA LEU A 288 -2.09 -1.97 0.92
C LEU A 288 -3.27 -1.11 1.36
N THR A 289 -3.19 -0.51 2.55
CA THR A 289 -4.22 0.37 3.10
C THR A 289 -3.74 1.81 3.09
N PHE A 290 -4.30 2.64 2.20
CA PHE A 290 -3.98 4.06 2.08
C PHE A 290 -4.85 4.91 2.99
N ARG A 291 -4.23 5.90 3.64
CA ARG A 291 -4.84 6.78 4.63
C ARG A 291 -4.28 8.20 4.51
N GLN A 292 -5.12 9.18 4.80
CA GLN A 292 -4.70 10.55 5.12
C GLN A 292 -4.73 10.67 6.65
N VAL A 293 -3.58 10.94 7.25
CA VAL A 293 -3.36 10.79 8.69
C VAL A 293 -3.28 12.13 9.43
N MET A 294 -3.02 13.22 8.71
CA MET A 294 -2.99 14.60 9.22
C MET A 294 -4.27 15.39 8.88
#